data_AF-C6J5L9-F1
#
_entry.id   AF-C6J5L9-F1
#
_cell.length_a   1.000
_cell.length_b   1.000
_cell.length_c   1.000
_cell.angle_alpha   90.00
_cell.angle_beta   90.00
_cell.angle_gamma   90.00
#
_symmetry.space_group_name_H-M   'P 1'
#
loop_
_entity.id
_entity.type
_entity.pdbx_description
1 polymer ?
#
loop_
_entity_poly.entity_id
_entity_poly.type
_entity_poly.pdbx_seq_one_letter_code
_entity_poly.pdbx_strand_id
1 'polypeptide(L)'
;MSHFTVAVITESLDKVEDLLAPYQENNMGDCPKEYLEFHDVEEEYRKIYENESLERIQLEDGRIVSPYDKVFRKVTPSGSVIGYEVPGHLKRVQIRYTEVYPSFDDFMVEYVGYTSRDEETGKYGYWENPNAKWDWYSIGGRWSGSLLLKSGKRADAARIKDIFFIEQTEHKGMTVEIEGYQVPAALAPDIQIMAAEATEAWEEMMAGRSLYRPEFILERYGDKQSYIREVLSFSTYAVITPDGKWHAKGDMGWFGMGSETSEEARNFNTSYFDTFIKTADPDHYLVVVDCHI
;
A
#
# COMPACT_ATOMS: atom_id res chain seq x y z
N MET A 1 0.18 -4.55 -9.46
CA MET A 1 -0.89 -4.57 -8.45
C MET A 1 -0.23 -4.90 -7.15
N SER A 2 -0.25 -3.96 -6.24
CA SER A 2 0.57 -3.96 -5.02
C SER A 2 -0.29 -4.35 -3.84
N HIS A 3 0.26 -5.20 -2.97
CA HIS A 3 -0.53 -5.88 -1.96
C HIS A 3 0.13 -5.87 -0.60
N PHE A 4 -0.76 -5.72 0.38
CA PHE A 4 -0.62 -5.57 1.81
C PHE A 4 -1.09 -6.69 2.73
N THR A 5 -0.41 -7.01 3.84
CA THR A 5 -1.08 -7.76 4.92
C THR A 5 -1.61 -6.87 6.02
N VAL A 6 -2.88 -7.01 6.35
CA VAL A 6 -3.50 -6.41 7.52
C VAL A 6 -4.05 -7.51 8.42
N ALA A 7 -3.77 -7.42 9.71
CA ALA A 7 -4.45 -8.22 10.72
C ALA A 7 -5.60 -7.41 11.33
N VAL A 8 -6.81 -7.97 11.34
CA VAL A 8 -7.96 -7.36 12.02
C VAL A 8 -8.25 -8.17 13.29
N ILE A 9 -8.15 -7.52 14.45
CA ILE A 9 -8.51 -8.11 15.74
C ILE A 9 -9.92 -7.65 16.10
N THR A 10 -10.84 -8.60 16.26
CA THR A 10 -12.27 -8.29 16.43
C THR A 10 -12.99 -9.27 17.34
N GLU A 11 -14.03 -8.82 18.03
CA GLU A 11 -14.93 -9.67 18.83
C GLU A 11 -15.65 -10.73 17.98
N SER A 12 -15.92 -10.42 16.71
CA SER A 12 -16.70 -11.28 15.82
C SER A 12 -16.38 -11.00 14.34
N LEU A 13 -16.54 -12.03 13.50
CA LEU A 13 -16.16 -11.98 12.09
C LEU A 13 -17.02 -11.02 11.24
N ASP A 14 -18.26 -10.74 11.67
CA ASP A 14 -19.17 -9.79 11.02
C ASP A 14 -18.72 -8.33 11.16
N LYS A 15 -17.88 -8.00 12.15
CA LYS A 15 -17.33 -6.65 12.34
C LYS A 15 -16.08 -6.35 11.52
N VAL A 16 -15.58 -7.30 10.73
CA VAL A 16 -14.33 -7.12 9.96
C VAL A 16 -14.48 -5.99 8.95
N GLU A 17 -15.60 -5.93 8.24
CA GLU A 17 -15.91 -4.89 7.26
C GLU A 17 -16.02 -3.51 7.94
N ASP A 18 -16.74 -3.42 9.06
CA ASP A 18 -16.88 -2.19 9.85
C ASP A 18 -15.53 -1.62 10.30
N LEU A 19 -14.58 -2.49 10.68
CA LEU A 19 -13.25 -2.09 11.13
C LEU A 19 -12.33 -1.65 9.97
N LEU A 20 -12.55 -2.18 8.77
CA LEU A 20 -11.79 -1.83 7.57
C LEU A 20 -12.31 -0.54 6.93
N ALA A 21 -13.62 -0.32 6.93
CA ALA A 21 -14.30 0.77 6.21
C ALA A 21 -13.70 2.17 6.43
N PRO A 22 -13.26 2.58 7.65
CA PRO A 22 -12.62 3.89 7.85
C PRO A 22 -11.34 4.11 7.04
N TYR A 23 -10.74 3.06 6.49
CA TYR A 23 -9.48 3.09 5.75
C TYR A 23 -9.65 2.78 4.26
N GLN A 24 -10.89 2.77 3.74
CA GLN A 24 -11.21 2.56 2.33
C GLN A 24 -10.94 3.81 1.48
N GLU A 25 -10.29 3.65 0.34
CA GLU A 25 -10.11 4.68 -0.67
C GLU A 25 -11.42 4.94 -1.45
N ASN A 26 -11.63 6.18 -1.89
CA ASN A 26 -12.84 6.58 -2.62
C ASN A 26 -12.75 6.36 -4.15
N ASN A 27 -11.81 5.55 -4.64
CA ASN A 27 -11.57 5.40 -6.08
C ASN A 27 -12.70 4.64 -6.82
N MET A 28 -13.48 3.83 -6.09
CA MET A 28 -14.65 3.10 -6.60
C MET A 28 -15.97 3.83 -6.34
N GLY A 29 -15.95 4.96 -5.63
CA GLY A 29 -17.14 5.76 -5.31
C GLY A 29 -18.10 5.10 -4.31
N ASP A 30 -17.64 4.09 -3.57
CA ASP A 30 -18.39 3.31 -2.58
C ASP A 30 -17.90 3.50 -1.13
N CYS A 31 -16.88 4.34 -0.93
CA CYS A 31 -16.42 4.71 0.40
C CYS A 31 -17.53 5.49 1.15
N PRO A 32 -17.88 5.09 2.40
CA PRO A 32 -18.92 5.76 3.17
C PRO A 32 -18.65 7.26 3.35
N LYS A 33 -19.69 8.09 3.13
CA LYS A 33 -19.57 9.55 3.10
C LYS A 33 -19.04 10.14 4.42
N GLU A 34 -19.30 9.48 5.55
CA GLU A 34 -18.79 9.89 6.86
C GLU A 34 -17.26 9.88 6.98
N TYR A 35 -16.56 9.15 6.10
CA TYR A 35 -15.10 9.11 6.04
C TYR A 35 -14.50 10.03 4.96
N LEU A 36 -15.34 10.68 4.16
CA LEU A 36 -14.90 11.51 3.06
C LEU A 36 -14.73 12.97 3.47
N GLU A 37 -13.63 13.57 3.01
CA GLU A 37 -13.37 15.00 3.07
C GLU A 37 -13.22 15.55 1.64
N PHE A 38 -13.73 16.76 1.41
CA PHE A 38 -13.60 17.41 0.11
C PHE A 38 -12.25 18.13 0.01
N HIS A 39 -11.42 17.70 -0.93
CA HIS A 39 -10.16 18.34 -1.25
C HIS A 39 -10.35 19.41 -2.32
N ASP A 40 -10.41 20.67 -1.88
CA ASP A 40 -10.50 21.86 -2.73
C ASP A 40 -9.16 22.18 -3.39
N VAL A 41 -9.13 22.15 -4.72
CA VAL A 41 -7.91 22.40 -5.51
C VAL A 41 -7.84 23.80 -6.11
N GLU A 42 -8.86 24.64 -5.91
CA GLU A 42 -8.96 25.91 -6.63
C GLU A 42 -7.83 26.88 -6.29
N GLU A 43 -7.37 26.93 -5.04
CA GLU A 43 -6.31 27.86 -4.65
C GLU A 43 -4.98 27.53 -5.34
N GLU A 44 -4.63 26.24 -5.42
CA GLU A 44 -3.41 25.78 -6.10
C GLU A 44 -3.48 26.10 -7.59
N TYR A 45 -4.56 25.69 -8.25
CA TYR A 45 -4.72 25.92 -9.69
C TYR A 45 -4.88 27.39 -10.04
N ARG A 46 -5.45 28.22 -9.16
CA ARG A 46 -5.54 29.66 -9.38
C ARG A 46 -4.16 30.30 -9.43
N LYS A 47 -3.23 29.89 -8.55
CA LYS A 47 -1.84 30.37 -8.58
C LYS A 47 -1.16 29.99 -9.89
N ILE A 48 -1.38 28.78 -10.39
CA ILE A 48 -0.87 28.32 -11.70
C ILE A 48 -1.46 29.18 -12.83
N TYR A 49 -2.79 29.32 -12.86
CA TYR A 49 -3.49 30.11 -13.87
C TYR A 49 -3.01 31.56 -13.94
N GLU A 50 -2.83 32.21 -12.79
CA GLU A 50 -2.48 33.63 -12.72
C GLU A 50 -0.99 33.91 -13.01
N ASN A 51 -0.10 32.99 -12.64
CA ASN A 51 1.34 33.26 -12.62
C ASN A 51 2.17 32.44 -13.62
N GLU A 52 1.65 31.32 -14.12
CA GLU A 52 2.41 30.43 -15.01
C GLU A 52 2.09 30.64 -16.49
N SER A 53 2.91 30.01 -17.32
CA SER A 53 2.82 30.03 -18.77
C SER A 53 2.94 28.64 -19.35
N LEU A 54 2.37 28.43 -20.53
CA LEU A 54 2.50 27.21 -21.29
C LEU A 54 3.23 27.46 -22.61
N GLU A 55 4.02 26.47 -23.00
CA GLU A 55 4.70 26.50 -24.28
C GLU A 55 3.70 26.35 -25.43
N ARG A 56 3.86 27.20 -26.44
CA ARG A 56 3.12 27.17 -27.69
C ARG A 56 4.05 27.32 -28.88
N ILE A 57 3.60 26.84 -30.02
CA ILE A 57 4.31 26.95 -31.29
C ILE A 57 3.63 28.00 -32.15
N GLN A 58 4.38 29.01 -32.58
CA GLN A 58 3.93 29.99 -33.56
C GLN A 58 4.19 29.43 -34.97
N LEU A 59 3.11 29.19 -35.71
CA LEU A 59 3.15 28.78 -37.12
C LEU A 59 3.53 29.97 -38.02
N GLU A 60 3.99 29.68 -39.23
CA GLU A 60 4.38 30.71 -40.22
C GLU A 60 3.20 31.62 -40.61
N ASP A 61 1.97 31.11 -40.55
CA ASP A 61 0.74 31.87 -40.79
C ASP A 61 0.29 32.74 -39.59
N GLY A 62 1.09 32.75 -38.52
CA GLY A 62 0.85 33.53 -37.31
C GLY A 62 -0.04 32.85 -36.27
N ARG A 63 -0.65 31.69 -36.57
CA ARG A 63 -1.43 30.93 -35.58
C ARG A 63 -0.53 30.40 -34.46
N ILE A 64 -1.11 30.27 -33.28
CA ILE A 64 -0.45 29.76 -32.08
C ILE A 64 -1.13 28.44 -31.72
N VAL A 65 -0.37 27.35 -31.68
CA VAL A 65 -0.88 25.99 -31.51
C VAL A 65 -0.12 25.23 -30.43
N SER A 66 -0.72 24.16 -29.91
CA SER A 66 -0.07 23.25 -28.96
C SER A 66 0.99 22.40 -29.69
N PRO A 67 2.14 22.08 -29.06
CA PRO A 67 3.09 21.12 -29.62
C PRO A 67 2.49 19.70 -29.79
N TYR A 68 1.34 19.44 -29.16
CA TYR A 68 0.59 18.18 -29.25
C TYR A 68 -0.64 18.27 -30.19
N ASP A 69 -0.79 19.36 -30.94
CA ASP A 69 -1.90 19.47 -31.90
C ASP A 69 -1.70 18.52 -33.09
N LYS A 70 -2.83 18.15 -33.72
CA LYS A 70 -2.87 17.22 -34.87
C LYS A 70 -1.96 17.62 -36.03
N VAL A 71 -1.61 18.90 -36.16
CA VAL A 71 -0.69 19.41 -37.18
C VAL A 71 0.74 18.86 -37.04
N PHE A 72 1.15 18.48 -35.83
CA PHE A 72 2.46 17.89 -35.53
C PHE A 72 2.41 16.37 -35.39
N ARG A 73 1.24 15.75 -35.57
CA ARG A 73 1.04 14.31 -35.37
C ARG A 73 1.77 13.50 -36.43
N LYS A 74 2.62 12.58 -35.99
CA LYS A 74 3.24 11.55 -36.83
C LYS A 74 2.38 10.29 -36.84
N VAL A 75 2.16 9.74 -38.04
CA VAL A 75 1.41 8.49 -38.24
C VAL A 75 2.22 7.49 -39.06
N THR A 76 2.00 6.20 -38.82
CA THR A 76 2.49 5.12 -39.69
C THR A 76 1.75 5.13 -41.04
N PRO A 77 2.25 4.42 -42.07
CA PRO A 77 1.49 4.17 -43.30
C PRO A 77 0.12 3.49 -43.07
N SER A 78 -0.03 2.75 -41.97
CA SER A 78 -1.29 2.14 -41.54
C SER A 78 -2.22 3.07 -40.74
N GLY A 79 -1.81 4.32 -40.48
CA GLY A 79 -2.60 5.35 -39.79
C GLY A 79 -2.43 5.42 -38.27
N SER A 80 -1.60 4.56 -37.67
CA SER A 80 -1.35 4.54 -36.21
C SER A 80 -0.48 5.73 -35.78
N VAL A 81 -0.82 6.36 -34.65
CA VAL A 81 -0.03 7.48 -34.11
C VAL A 81 1.26 6.98 -33.49
N ILE A 82 2.38 7.59 -33.85
CA ILE A 82 3.70 7.24 -33.31
C ILE A 82 4.37 8.40 -32.56
N GLY A 83 3.74 9.57 -32.52
CA GLY A 83 4.20 10.71 -31.71
C GLY A 83 3.81 12.06 -32.31
N TYR A 84 4.40 13.13 -31.76
CA TYR A 84 4.30 14.50 -32.25
C TYR A 84 5.70 15.05 -32.51
N GLU A 85 5.91 15.73 -33.64
CA GLU A 85 7.18 16.38 -33.96
C GLU A 85 6.94 17.82 -34.39
N VAL A 86 7.48 18.75 -33.60
CA VAL A 86 7.51 20.16 -33.93
C VAL A 86 8.76 20.45 -34.77
N PRO A 87 8.63 20.94 -36.02
CA PRO A 87 9.78 21.35 -36.83
C PRO A 87 10.65 22.39 -36.12
N GLY A 88 11.98 22.20 -36.14
CA GLY A 88 12.91 23.04 -35.38
C GLY A 88 13.00 24.50 -35.82
N HIS A 89 12.50 24.85 -37.01
CA HIS A 89 12.43 26.24 -37.48
C HIS A 89 11.25 27.02 -36.90
N LEU A 90 10.23 26.34 -36.35
CA LEU A 90 9.08 27.01 -35.76
C LEU A 90 9.43 27.61 -34.42
N LYS A 91 8.95 28.84 -34.19
CA LYS A 91 9.24 29.59 -32.99
C LYS A 91 8.43 29.05 -31.81
N ARG A 92 9.13 28.71 -30.72
CA ARG A 92 8.52 28.41 -29.42
C ARG A 92 8.30 29.72 -28.67
N VAL A 93 7.09 29.89 -28.14
CA VAL A 93 6.69 31.05 -27.36
C VAL A 93 6.10 30.60 -26.03
N GLN A 94 6.33 31.37 -24.98
CA GLN A 94 5.69 31.20 -23.68
C GLN A 94 4.53 32.18 -23.62
N ILE A 95 3.34 31.66 -23.34
CA ILE A 95 2.11 32.44 -23.25
C ILE A 95 1.50 32.17 -21.88
N ARG A 96 1.02 33.19 -21.19
CA ARG A 96 0.38 33.02 -19.89
C ARG A 96 -0.93 32.24 -20.03
N TYR A 97 -1.27 31.45 -19.02
CA TYR A 97 -2.56 30.75 -19.01
C TYR A 97 -3.75 31.71 -19.15
N THR A 98 -3.69 32.87 -18.50
CA THR A 98 -4.67 33.97 -18.61
C THR A 98 -4.84 34.57 -20.01
N GLU A 99 -3.92 34.30 -20.95
CA GLU A 99 -4.04 34.75 -22.34
C GLU A 99 -4.64 33.67 -23.25
N VAL A 100 -4.53 32.40 -22.85
CA VAL A 100 -5.07 31.25 -23.60
C VAL A 100 -6.48 30.90 -23.16
N TYR A 101 -6.72 30.91 -21.85
CA TYR A 101 -8.00 30.57 -21.24
C TYR A 101 -8.62 31.85 -20.68
N PRO A 102 -9.77 32.33 -21.21
CA PRO A 102 -10.36 33.61 -20.81
C PRO A 102 -10.80 33.69 -19.35
N SER A 103 -11.12 32.54 -18.75
CA SER A 103 -11.53 32.44 -17.35
C SER A 103 -10.83 31.29 -16.63
N PHE A 104 -10.88 31.34 -15.29
CA PHE A 104 -10.41 30.24 -14.46
C PHE A 104 -11.21 28.94 -14.73
N ASP A 105 -12.51 29.04 -14.99
CA ASP A 105 -13.32 27.87 -15.33
C ASP A 105 -12.90 27.25 -16.67
N ASP A 106 -12.59 28.05 -17.69
CA ASP A 106 -12.07 27.54 -18.97
C ASP A 106 -10.72 26.84 -18.78
N PHE A 107 -9.85 27.41 -17.94
CA PHE A 107 -8.58 26.78 -17.59
C PHE A 107 -8.76 25.44 -16.86
N MET A 108 -9.66 25.37 -15.88
CA MET A 108 -9.96 24.15 -15.14
C MET A 108 -10.52 23.05 -16.05
N VAL A 109 -11.39 23.41 -16.98
CA VAL A 109 -12.05 22.44 -17.87
C VAL A 109 -11.14 22.00 -19.02
N GLU A 110 -10.54 22.95 -19.74
CA GLU A 110 -9.82 22.64 -20.97
C GLU A 110 -8.36 22.21 -20.74
N TYR A 111 -7.72 22.74 -19.69
CA TYR A 111 -6.30 22.44 -19.41
C TYR A 111 -6.13 21.43 -18.30
N VAL A 112 -6.75 21.66 -17.14
CA VAL A 112 -6.60 20.77 -15.97
C VAL A 112 -7.39 19.46 -16.17
N GLY A 113 -8.55 19.54 -16.84
CA GLY A 113 -9.35 18.37 -17.22
C GLY A 113 -10.52 18.08 -16.29
N TYR A 114 -10.93 19.03 -15.44
CA TYR A 114 -12.17 18.91 -14.67
C TYR A 114 -13.38 19.07 -15.59
N THR A 115 -14.47 18.34 -15.34
CA THR A 115 -15.70 18.49 -16.14
C THR A 115 -16.64 19.54 -15.57
N SER A 116 -16.68 19.67 -14.25
CA SER A 116 -17.57 20.57 -13.52
C SER A 116 -17.12 20.73 -12.07
N ARG A 117 -17.68 21.74 -11.39
CA ARG A 117 -17.59 21.89 -9.94
C ARG A 117 -18.42 20.80 -9.25
N ASP A 118 -17.97 20.38 -8.09
CA ASP A 118 -18.73 19.49 -7.21
C ASP A 118 -20.06 20.17 -6.81
N GLU A 119 -21.16 19.40 -6.86
CA GLU A 119 -22.51 19.92 -6.68
C GLU A 119 -22.79 20.38 -5.24
N GLU A 120 -22.14 19.76 -4.25
CA GLU A 120 -22.36 20.04 -2.83
C GLU A 120 -21.55 21.27 -2.38
N THR A 121 -20.32 21.38 -2.82
CA THR A 121 -19.38 22.43 -2.39
C THR A 121 -19.37 23.64 -3.33
N GLY A 122 -19.78 23.46 -4.59
CA GLY A 122 -19.69 24.50 -5.63
C GLY A 122 -18.26 24.81 -6.05
N LYS A 123 -17.30 23.91 -5.83
CA LYS A 123 -15.87 24.11 -6.09
C LYS A 123 -15.29 23.00 -6.97
N TYR A 124 -14.14 23.27 -7.60
CA TYR A 124 -13.35 22.18 -8.19
C TYR A 124 -12.55 21.47 -7.11
N GLY A 125 -12.62 20.15 -7.13
CA GLY A 125 -11.99 19.29 -6.15
C GLY A 125 -12.50 17.87 -6.28
N TYR A 126 -12.12 17.04 -5.33
CA TYR A 126 -12.53 15.65 -5.27
C TYR A 126 -12.73 15.22 -3.82
N TRP A 127 -13.60 14.22 -3.62
CA TRP A 127 -13.81 13.62 -2.31
C TRP A 127 -12.81 12.49 -2.11
N GLU A 128 -12.04 12.57 -1.02
CA GLU A 128 -11.08 11.54 -0.64
C GLU A 128 -11.28 11.14 0.82
N ASN A 129 -10.86 9.93 1.16
CA ASN A 129 -10.74 9.54 2.56
C ASN A 129 -9.31 9.87 3.00
N PRO A 130 -9.08 10.84 3.91
CA PRO A 130 -7.74 11.21 4.36
C PRO A 130 -7.03 10.08 5.12
N ASN A 131 -7.78 9.08 5.58
CA ASN A 131 -7.26 7.88 6.24
C ASN A 131 -7.18 6.67 5.30
N ALA A 132 -7.39 6.83 3.99
CA ALA A 132 -7.34 5.73 3.03
C ALA A 132 -6.01 4.95 3.12
N LYS A 133 -6.12 3.62 3.13
CA LYS A 133 -4.98 2.68 3.11
C LYS A 133 -5.12 1.61 2.03
N TRP A 134 -6.34 1.33 1.56
CA TRP A 134 -6.62 0.28 0.59
C TRP A 134 -7.80 0.65 -0.32
N ASP A 135 -7.84 0.12 -1.54
CA ASP A 135 -8.97 0.29 -2.49
C ASP A 135 -9.90 -0.92 -2.58
N TRP A 136 -9.36 -2.13 -2.41
CA TRP A 136 -10.13 -3.36 -2.19
C TRP A 136 -9.35 -4.34 -1.31
N TYR A 137 -10.05 -5.35 -0.78
CA TYR A 137 -9.42 -6.39 0.04
C TYR A 137 -10.05 -7.78 -0.18
N SER A 138 -9.35 -8.80 0.30
CA SER A 138 -9.87 -10.16 0.46
C SER A 138 -9.34 -10.81 1.74
N ILE A 139 -10.14 -11.66 2.39
CA ILE A 139 -9.66 -12.42 3.57
C ILE A 139 -8.67 -13.49 3.10
N GLY A 140 -7.51 -13.56 3.76
CA GLY A 140 -6.38 -14.43 3.42
C GLY A 140 -5.64 -13.97 2.16
N GLY A 141 -6.32 -14.00 1.01
CA GLY A 141 -5.75 -13.63 -0.30
C GLY A 141 -4.41 -14.31 -0.56
N ARG A 142 -3.37 -13.53 -0.86
CA ARG A 142 -1.99 -14.00 -1.05
C ARG A 142 -1.35 -14.61 0.20
N TRP A 143 -1.89 -14.30 1.37
CA TRP A 143 -1.43 -14.77 2.68
C TRP A 143 -2.41 -15.76 3.29
N SER A 144 -3.15 -16.49 2.43
CA SER A 144 -4.05 -17.52 2.93
C SER A 144 -3.27 -18.60 3.68
N GLY A 145 -3.76 -18.97 4.86
CA GLY A 145 -3.16 -19.94 5.75
C GLY A 145 -2.02 -19.39 6.61
N SER A 146 -1.82 -18.08 6.73
CA SER A 146 -0.74 -17.52 7.56
C SER A 146 -0.88 -17.83 9.06
N LEU A 147 -2.09 -18.08 9.57
CA LEU A 147 -2.27 -18.44 10.99
C LEU A 147 -1.99 -19.93 11.20
N LEU A 148 -0.98 -20.25 12.02
CA LEU A 148 -0.76 -21.61 12.52
C LEU A 148 -1.61 -21.85 13.77
N LEU A 149 -2.54 -22.79 13.72
CA LEU A 149 -3.35 -23.15 14.87
C LEU A 149 -2.62 -24.13 15.79
N LYS A 150 -2.97 -24.13 17.07
CA LYS A 150 -2.48 -25.11 18.06
C LYS A 150 -2.81 -26.56 17.67
N SER A 151 -3.76 -26.77 16.77
CA SER A 151 -4.09 -28.07 16.19
C SER A 151 -3.17 -28.51 15.04
N GLY A 152 -2.22 -27.67 14.61
CA GLY A 152 -1.38 -27.88 13.42
C GLY A 152 -2.03 -27.52 12.08
N LYS A 153 -3.25 -26.97 12.10
CA LYS A 153 -3.94 -26.52 10.88
C LYS A 153 -3.55 -25.08 10.55
N ARG A 154 -3.68 -24.71 9.27
CA ARG A 154 -3.56 -23.33 8.81
C ARG A 154 -4.95 -22.68 8.66
N ALA A 155 -5.05 -21.38 8.89
CA ALA A 155 -6.29 -20.63 8.77
C ALA A 155 -6.05 -19.16 8.36
N ASP A 156 -7.10 -18.51 7.84
CA ASP A 156 -7.13 -17.07 7.55
C ASP A 156 -7.73 -16.27 8.71
N ALA A 157 -8.60 -16.92 9.49
CA ALA A 157 -9.24 -16.35 10.66
C ALA A 157 -9.38 -17.42 11.75
N ALA A 158 -9.04 -17.07 12.99
CA ALA A 158 -9.26 -17.93 14.15
C ALA A 158 -9.33 -17.10 15.43
N ARG A 159 -9.88 -17.69 16.50
CA ARG A 159 -9.79 -17.07 17.83
C ARG A 159 -8.36 -17.07 18.30
N ILE A 160 -7.93 -15.97 18.92
CA ILE A 160 -6.54 -15.78 19.38
C ILE A 160 -6.08 -16.95 20.25
N LYS A 161 -6.93 -17.46 21.15
CA LYS A 161 -6.60 -18.61 22.00
C LYS A 161 -6.28 -19.91 21.26
N ASP A 162 -6.77 -20.06 20.03
CA ASP A 162 -6.58 -21.27 19.22
C ASP A 162 -5.36 -21.16 18.30
N ILE A 163 -4.78 -19.96 18.16
CA ILE A 163 -3.60 -19.69 17.33
C ILE A 163 -2.33 -19.97 18.13
N PHE A 164 -1.34 -20.57 17.48
CA PHE A 164 -0.01 -20.77 18.01
C PHE A 164 0.89 -19.60 17.60
N PHE A 165 1.43 -18.90 18.59
CA PHE A 165 2.50 -17.91 18.44
C PHE A 165 3.78 -18.50 19.00
N ILE A 166 4.92 -18.31 18.33
CA ILE A 166 6.17 -18.96 18.73
C ILE A 166 6.79 -18.32 19.99
N GLU A 167 6.44 -17.06 20.25
CA GLU A 167 6.91 -16.26 21.37
C GLU A 167 6.15 -16.54 22.68
N GLN A 168 5.02 -17.24 22.62
CA GLN A 168 4.27 -17.61 23.82
C GLN A 168 5.11 -18.60 24.66
N THR A 169 5.10 -18.45 25.98
CA THR A 169 5.92 -19.27 26.89
C THR A 169 5.13 -20.38 27.59
N GLU A 170 3.80 -20.28 27.62
CA GLU A 170 2.93 -21.25 28.25
C GLU A 170 2.43 -22.29 27.24
N HIS A 171 2.81 -23.55 27.45
CA HIS A 171 2.38 -24.66 26.60
C HIS A 171 1.76 -25.79 27.42
N LYS A 172 0.80 -26.49 26.82
CA LYS A 172 0.29 -27.75 27.35
C LYS A 172 1.08 -28.91 26.77
N GLY A 173 1.62 -29.77 27.62
CA GLY A 173 2.33 -30.99 27.21
C GLY A 173 3.83 -30.79 27.03
N MET A 174 4.47 -31.70 26.28
CA MET A 174 5.91 -31.68 26.04
C MET A 174 6.28 -30.63 24.99
N THR A 175 7.36 -29.91 25.24
CA THR A 175 7.99 -28.98 24.31
C THR A 175 9.36 -29.48 23.87
N VAL A 176 9.80 -28.97 22.73
CA VAL A 176 11.17 -29.09 22.22
C VAL A 176 11.72 -27.70 21.95
N GLU A 177 13.02 -27.52 22.11
CA GLU A 177 13.66 -26.26 21.78
C GLU A 177 13.95 -26.18 20.26
N ILE A 178 13.50 -25.11 19.61
CA ILE A 178 13.81 -24.80 18.21
C ILE A 178 14.14 -23.31 18.11
N GLU A 179 15.33 -22.97 17.61
CA GLU A 179 15.79 -21.57 17.41
C GLU A 179 15.71 -20.66 18.66
N GLY A 180 15.78 -21.27 19.85
CA GLY A 180 15.66 -20.60 21.15
C GLY A 180 14.22 -20.47 21.67
N TYR A 181 13.23 -21.03 20.99
CA TYR A 181 11.84 -21.07 21.42
C TYR A 181 11.44 -22.46 21.91
N GLN A 182 10.56 -22.50 22.91
CA GLN A 182 9.91 -23.73 23.34
C GLN A 182 8.71 -23.99 22.43
N VAL A 183 8.71 -25.09 21.69
CA VAL A 183 7.67 -25.42 20.72
C VAL A 183 6.98 -26.71 21.15
N PRO A 184 5.63 -26.77 21.19
CA PRO A 184 4.92 -28.01 21.44
C PRO A 184 5.37 -29.12 20.49
N ALA A 185 5.68 -30.31 21.02
CA ALA A 185 6.22 -31.41 20.23
C ALA A 185 5.36 -31.79 19.02
N ALA A 186 4.05 -31.54 19.07
CA ALA A 186 3.12 -31.78 17.97
C ALA A 186 3.29 -30.81 16.78
N LEU A 187 3.79 -29.60 17.02
CA LEU A 187 4.06 -28.58 15.98
C LEU A 187 5.52 -28.54 15.55
N ALA A 188 6.40 -29.23 16.28
CA ALA A 188 7.83 -29.23 16.03
C ALA A 188 8.22 -29.59 14.58
N PRO A 189 7.61 -30.60 13.91
CA PRO A 189 7.95 -30.89 12.53
C PRO A 189 7.71 -29.71 11.58
N ASP A 190 6.57 -29.03 11.71
CA ASP A 190 6.22 -27.89 10.86
C ASP A 190 7.18 -26.71 11.10
N ILE A 191 7.49 -26.42 12.37
CA ILE A 191 8.42 -25.33 12.73
C ILE A 191 9.86 -25.65 12.31
N GLN A 192 10.29 -26.91 12.38
CA GLN A 192 11.61 -27.32 11.90
C GLN A 192 11.74 -27.18 10.38
N ILE A 193 10.69 -27.49 9.62
CA ILE A 193 10.65 -27.28 8.17
C ILE A 193 10.78 -25.79 7.87
N MET A 194 9.98 -24.94 8.52
CA MET A 194 10.05 -23.49 8.34
C MET A 194 11.44 -22.92 8.67
N ALA A 195 12.07 -23.40 9.76
CA ALA A 195 13.42 -22.96 10.14
C ALA A 195 14.49 -23.41 9.14
N ALA A 196 14.34 -24.61 8.55
CA ALA A 196 15.24 -25.11 7.51
C ALA A 196 15.09 -24.32 6.20
N GLU A 197 13.86 -24.04 5.77
CA GLU A 197 13.59 -23.21 4.59
C GLU A 197 14.11 -21.78 4.76
N ALA A 198 13.92 -21.18 5.94
CA ALA A 198 14.50 -19.88 6.25
C ALA A 198 16.04 -19.93 6.24
N THR A 199 16.63 -20.99 6.76
CA THR A 199 18.08 -21.19 6.71
C THR A 199 18.61 -21.22 5.28
N GLU A 200 17.96 -21.98 4.39
CA GLU A 200 18.32 -22.06 2.98
C GLU A 200 18.14 -20.70 2.28
N ALA A 201 17.01 -20.03 2.49
CA ALA A 201 16.73 -18.72 1.93
C ALA A 201 17.80 -17.68 2.34
N TRP A 202 18.24 -17.70 3.61
CA TRP A 202 19.33 -16.86 4.08
C TRP A 202 20.63 -17.12 3.32
N GLU A 203 20.98 -18.39 3.12
CA GLU A 203 22.22 -18.78 2.42
C GLU A 203 22.18 -18.38 0.94
N GLU A 204 21.04 -18.53 0.27
CA GLU A 204 20.83 -18.04 -1.09
C GLU A 204 20.95 -16.50 -1.18
N MET A 205 20.35 -15.77 -0.24
CA MET A 205 20.46 -14.31 -0.15
C MET A 205 21.91 -13.85 0.06
N MET A 206 22.66 -14.49 0.97
CA MET A 206 24.06 -14.17 1.24
C MET A 206 25.00 -14.57 0.09
N ALA A 207 24.63 -15.57 -0.71
CA ALA A 207 25.32 -15.93 -1.94
C ALA A 207 25.04 -14.97 -3.11
N GLY A 208 24.23 -13.92 -2.91
CA GLY A 208 23.87 -12.97 -3.96
C GLY A 208 22.89 -13.52 -4.99
N ARG A 209 22.14 -14.58 -4.65
CA ARG A 209 21.15 -15.23 -5.52
C ARG A 209 19.72 -14.72 -5.30
N SER A 210 19.57 -13.57 -4.65
CA SER A 210 18.28 -12.90 -4.43
C SER A 210 18.18 -11.58 -5.19
N LEU A 211 16.98 -11.00 -5.24
CA LEU A 211 16.75 -9.68 -5.84
C LEU A 211 17.48 -8.55 -5.09
N TYR A 212 17.75 -8.74 -3.80
CA TYR A 212 18.42 -7.77 -2.95
C TYR A 212 19.89 -8.14 -2.75
N ARG A 213 20.72 -7.11 -2.55
CA ARG A 213 22.14 -7.32 -2.25
C ARG A 213 22.32 -7.82 -0.81
N PRO A 214 23.35 -8.64 -0.53
CA PRO A 214 23.60 -9.12 0.82
C PRO A 214 23.73 -8.00 1.87
N GLU A 215 24.29 -6.84 1.51
CA GLU A 215 24.43 -5.71 2.42
C GLU A 215 23.07 -5.17 2.89
N PHE A 216 22.10 -5.08 1.98
CA PHE A 216 20.73 -4.67 2.32
C PHE A 216 20.03 -5.70 3.23
N ILE A 217 20.23 -6.99 2.97
CA ILE A 217 19.66 -8.07 3.80
C ILE A 217 20.23 -8.01 5.23
N LEU A 218 21.54 -7.78 5.37
CA LEU A 218 22.19 -7.59 6.67
C LEU A 218 21.70 -6.32 7.38
N GLU A 219 21.46 -5.23 6.64
CA GLU A 219 20.86 -4.02 7.20
C GLU A 219 19.42 -4.28 7.70
N ARG A 220 18.62 -5.01 6.92
CA ARG A 220 17.20 -5.29 7.19
C ARG A 220 16.99 -6.27 8.34
N TYR A 221 17.79 -7.32 8.45
CA TYR A 221 17.57 -8.40 9.42
C TYR A 221 18.67 -8.50 10.48
N GLY A 222 19.84 -7.88 10.26
CA GLY A 222 21.01 -8.02 11.13
C GLY A 222 21.77 -9.31 10.83
N ASP A 223 21.31 -10.42 11.37
CA ASP A 223 21.98 -11.72 11.28
C ASP A 223 21.02 -12.87 10.93
N LYS A 224 21.60 -14.05 10.64
CA LYS A 224 20.85 -15.26 10.25
C LYS A 224 19.82 -15.65 11.31
N GLN A 225 20.17 -15.56 12.59
CA GLN A 225 19.28 -15.98 13.66
C GLN A 225 18.08 -15.05 13.76
N SER A 226 18.32 -13.73 13.68
CA SER A 226 17.28 -12.71 13.69
C SER A 226 16.33 -12.86 12.50
N TYR A 227 16.85 -13.15 11.31
CA TYR A 227 16.04 -13.47 10.14
C TYR A 227 15.17 -14.71 10.35
N ILE A 228 15.74 -15.83 10.81
CA ILE A 228 14.97 -17.06 11.07
C ILE A 228 13.88 -16.81 12.11
N ARG A 229 14.19 -16.10 13.21
CA ARG A 229 13.19 -15.74 14.22
C ARG A 229 12.07 -14.89 13.64
N GLU A 230 12.39 -13.92 12.79
CA GLU A 230 11.38 -13.09 12.12
C GLU A 230 10.49 -13.91 11.19
N VAL A 231 11.04 -14.90 10.47
CA VAL A 231 10.25 -15.82 9.61
C VAL A 231 9.36 -16.76 10.42
N LEU A 232 9.82 -17.23 11.58
CA LEU A 232 9.04 -18.10 12.46
C LEU A 232 7.95 -17.36 13.24
N SER A 233 8.14 -16.05 13.45
CA SER A 233 7.22 -15.19 14.18
C SER A 233 6.08 -14.71 13.29
N PHE A 234 4.85 -14.73 13.79
CA PHE A 234 3.72 -14.20 13.05
C PHE A 234 3.72 -12.66 13.11
N SER A 235 3.68 -12.01 11.94
CA SER A 235 3.49 -10.57 11.81
C SER A 235 2.80 -10.22 10.50
N THR A 236 2.12 -9.07 10.47
CA THR A 236 1.54 -8.46 9.26
C THR A 236 2.17 -7.10 8.99
N TYR A 237 1.82 -6.43 7.89
CA TYR A 237 2.26 -5.06 7.63
C TYR A 237 1.56 -4.05 8.56
N ALA A 238 0.26 -4.24 8.75
CA ALA A 238 -0.57 -3.43 9.64
C ALA A 238 -1.50 -4.29 10.51
N VAL A 239 -2.01 -3.70 11.59
CA VAL A 239 -2.99 -4.26 12.51
C VAL A 239 -4.09 -3.24 12.75
N ILE A 240 -5.34 -3.68 12.70
CA ILE A 240 -6.49 -2.94 13.23
C ILE A 240 -6.91 -3.59 14.56
N THR A 241 -6.84 -2.83 15.64
CA THR A 241 -7.24 -3.28 16.98
C THR A 241 -8.76 -3.19 17.19
N PRO A 242 -9.34 -3.83 18.22
CA PRO A 242 -10.80 -3.83 18.43
C PRO A 242 -11.43 -2.44 18.62
N ASP A 243 -10.64 -1.44 18.99
CA ASP A 243 -11.06 -0.04 19.09
C ASP A 243 -11.02 0.71 17.74
N GLY A 244 -10.74 0.01 16.64
CA GLY A 244 -10.73 0.55 15.28
C GLY A 244 -9.44 1.26 14.88
N LYS A 245 -8.39 1.26 15.72
CA LYS A 245 -7.14 1.97 15.41
C LYS A 245 -6.23 1.17 14.48
N TRP A 246 -5.67 1.88 13.50
CA TRP A 246 -4.66 1.37 12.58
C TRP A 246 -3.25 1.52 13.14
N HIS A 247 -2.49 0.42 13.10
CA HIS A 247 -1.09 0.35 13.47
C HIS A 247 -0.29 -0.27 12.33
N ALA A 248 0.67 0.44 11.74
CA ALA A 248 1.50 -0.08 10.66
C ALA A 248 2.99 0.20 10.88
N LYS A 249 3.82 -0.56 10.16
CA LYS A 249 5.28 -0.37 10.10
C LYS A 249 5.66 1.00 9.52
N GLY A 250 4.92 1.42 8.51
CA GLY A 250 5.07 2.66 7.78
C GLY A 250 3.83 2.91 6.90
N ASP A 251 3.92 3.90 6.02
CA ASP A 251 2.91 4.13 5.00
C ASP A 251 3.22 3.30 3.76
N MET A 252 2.20 2.57 3.30
CA MET A 252 2.31 1.78 2.08
C MET A 252 2.23 2.71 0.87
N GLY A 253 3.25 2.66 0.03
CA GLY A 253 3.34 3.44 -1.20
C GLY A 253 3.20 2.60 -2.47
N TRP A 254 3.32 3.30 -3.59
CA TRP A 254 3.23 2.70 -4.92
C TRP A 254 4.26 1.57 -5.12
N PHE A 255 3.89 0.55 -5.89
CA PHE A 255 4.63 -0.70 -6.04
C PHE A 255 4.76 -1.56 -4.78
N GLY A 256 3.99 -1.29 -3.71
CA GLY A 256 4.00 -2.10 -2.48
C GLY A 256 5.25 -1.82 -1.64
N MET A 257 5.81 -0.62 -1.78
CA MET A 257 6.97 -0.18 -1.04
C MET A 257 6.51 0.59 0.20
N GLY A 258 6.80 0.04 1.37
CA GLY A 258 6.57 0.73 2.63
C GLY A 258 7.59 1.85 2.87
N SER A 259 7.17 2.89 3.59
CA SER A 259 8.03 4.03 3.96
C SER A 259 8.96 3.73 5.14
N GLU A 260 8.81 2.59 5.80
CA GLU A 260 9.56 2.25 7.00
C GLU A 260 11.04 2.00 6.74
N THR A 261 11.86 2.35 7.73
CA THR A 261 13.26 1.95 7.79
C THR A 261 13.41 0.47 8.19
N SER A 262 14.58 -0.09 7.93
CA SER A 262 14.96 -1.44 8.41
C SER A 262 14.84 -1.60 9.93
N GLU A 263 15.05 -0.53 10.69
CA GLU A 263 14.90 -0.54 12.16
C GLU A 263 13.43 -0.55 12.57
N GLU A 264 12.59 0.31 11.99
CA GLU A 264 11.15 0.36 12.26
C GLU A 264 10.47 -0.97 11.91
N ALA A 265 10.82 -1.56 10.75
CA ALA A 265 10.29 -2.86 10.34
C ALA A 265 10.64 -3.97 11.35
N ARG A 266 11.89 -4.02 11.82
CA ARG A 266 12.34 -5.00 12.82
C ARG A 266 11.67 -4.77 14.17
N ASN A 267 11.59 -3.52 14.63
CA ASN A 267 10.97 -3.18 15.90
C ASN A 267 9.48 -3.57 15.91
N PHE A 268 8.76 -3.29 14.82
CA PHE A 268 7.37 -3.70 14.67
C PHE A 268 7.22 -5.22 14.70
N ASN A 269 8.01 -5.95 13.91
CA ASN A 269 7.91 -7.42 13.82
C ASN A 269 8.28 -8.12 15.13
N THR A 270 9.37 -7.70 15.77
CA THR A 270 9.85 -8.32 17.01
C THR A 270 8.97 -8.02 18.21
N SER A 271 8.30 -6.86 18.23
CA SER A 271 7.34 -6.49 19.28
C SER A 271 5.89 -6.88 18.98
N TYR A 272 5.60 -7.47 17.82
CA TYR A 272 4.24 -7.71 17.33
C TYR A 272 3.41 -8.52 18.33
N PHE A 273 3.96 -9.65 18.81
CA PHE A 273 3.28 -10.51 19.79
C PHE A 273 2.99 -9.78 21.11
N ASP A 274 4.00 -9.13 21.68
CA ASP A 274 3.87 -8.41 22.96
C ASP A 274 2.89 -7.22 22.85
N THR A 275 2.87 -6.55 21.71
CA THR A 275 2.07 -5.33 21.48
C THR A 275 0.61 -5.64 21.19
N PHE A 276 0.34 -6.63 20.33
CA PHE A 276 -1.00 -6.84 19.79
C PHE A 276 -1.69 -8.13 20.26
N ILE A 277 -0.92 -9.12 20.71
CA ILE A 277 -1.46 -10.48 20.93
C ILE A 277 -1.49 -10.87 22.40
N LYS A 278 -0.40 -10.62 23.13
CA LYS A 278 -0.18 -11.14 24.49
C LYS A 278 -1.27 -10.76 25.49
N THR A 279 -1.81 -9.56 25.38
CA THR A 279 -2.85 -9.01 26.28
C THR A 279 -4.20 -8.87 25.59
N ALA A 280 -4.33 -9.27 24.32
CA ALA A 280 -5.60 -9.26 23.61
C ALA A 280 -6.57 -10.28 24.22
N ASP A 281 -7.86 -10.02 24.07
CA ASP A 281 -8.89 -10.95 24.53
C ASP A 281 -8.74 -12.31 23.78
N PRO A 282 -8.53 -13.42 24.50
CA PRO A 282 -8.33 -14.74 23.90
C PRO A 282 -9.53 -15.23 23.06
N ASP A 283 -10.74 -14.73 23.31
CA ASP A 283 -11.95 -15.07 22.57
C ASP A 283 -12.18 -14.20 21.31
N HIS A 284 -11.45 -13.09 21.15
CA HIS A 284 -11.44 -12.34 19.90
C HIS A 284 -10.84 -13.14 18.75
N TYR A 285 -11.25 -12.81 17.54
CA TYR A 285 -10.70 -13.30 16.29
C TYR A 285 -9.51 -12.44 15.86
N LEU A 286 -8.50 -13.10 15.31
CA LEU A 286 -7.47 -12.50 14.47
C LEU A 286 -7.75 -12.93 13.03
N VAL A 287 -7.94 -11.96 12.14
CA VAL A 287 -8.27 -12.20 10.72
C VAL A 287 -7.17 -11.61 9.86
N VAL A 288 -6.58 -12.42 8.97
CA VAL A 288 -5.57 -11.96 8.00
C VAL A 288 -6.30 -11.49 6.75
N VAL A 289 -5.97 -10.28 6.30
CA VAL A 289 -6.58 -9.60 5.15
C VAL A 289 -5.47 -9.21 4.17
N ASP A 290 -5.72 -9.53 2.90
CA ASP A 290 -4.93 -9.08 1.74
C ASP A 290 -5.57 -7.79 1.20
N CYS A 291 -4.93 -6.66 1.47
CA CYS A 291 -5.34 -5.33 0.99
C CYS A 291 -4.59 -4.96 -0.29
N HIS A 292 -5.27 -4.33 -1.24
CA HIS A 292 -4.66 -3.75 -2.44
C HIS A 292 -4.43 -2.24 -2.28
N ILE A 293 -3.45 -1.74 -3.03
CA ILE A 293 -3.09 -0.34 -3.23
C ILE A 293 -2.64 -0.09 -4.68
#